data_AF-A0A7S2BZY3-F1
#
_entry.id   AF-A0A7S2BZY3-F1
#
_cell.length_a   1.000
_cell.length_b   1.000
_cell.length_c   1.000
_cell.angle_alpha   90.00
_cell.angle_beta   90.00
_cell.angle_gamma   90.00
#
_symmetry.space_group_name_H-M   'P 1'
#
loop_
_entity.id
_entity.type
_entity.pdbx_description
1 polymer ?
#
loop_
_entity_poly.entity_id
_entity_poly.type
_entity_poly.pdbx_seq_one_letter_code
_entity_poly.pdbx_strand_id
1 'polypeptide(L)'
;MAGAPGMVPPVPGVIPQGVPGAPPPPVALIVRFKRKREERFSVMGPLALECLQHSGPFGIWVQCVPGEDIGMVQRLLGPKSAGDIMAMKPALRVATKRDMEIGFPKKVEEEYAVIETARNLCAQMNLALRIDDAEWQFDRKRLTIFYHCEGRVDFRDLVKKLGATYKTFLWMQRSDGTGPQKPPERPEGTRNVPPGMRGGGGGRGGGGAPCYNCGQMGHMSKECPHPPTQQTLEARMKKGGGGGPPMGGMPMGGPPMGGMPPGGGSNIYGPA
;
A
#
# COMPACT_ATOMS: atom_id res chain seq x y z
N MET A 1 27.00 -58.81 21.60
CA MET A 1 25.73 -58.14 21.24
C MET A 1 25.53 -56.99 22.23
N ALA A 2 25.82 -55.75 21.81
CA ALA A 2 25.64 -54.58 22.64
C ALA A 2 24.21 -54.04 22.42
N GLY A 3 23.39 -54.05 23.47
CA GLY A 3 22.05 -53.49 23.46
C GLY A 3 22.10 -51.96 23.43
N ALA A 4 21.42 -51.35 22.47
CA ALA A 4 21.27 -49.90 22.38
C ALA A 4 20.43 -49.37 23.57
N PRO A 5 20.78 -48.21 24.16
CA PRO A 5 19.97 -47.61 25.21
C PRO A 5 18.64 -47.10 24.63
N GLY A 6 17.54 -47.49 25.28
CA GLY A 6 16.18 -47.15 24.90
C GLY A 6 15.91 -45.65 24.96
N MET A 7 15.39 -45.13 23.85
CA MET A 7 14.98 -43.75 23.69
C MET A 7 13.61 -43.57 24.35
N VAL A 8 13.57 -42.85 25.48
CA VAL A 8 12.32 -42.56 26.20
C VAL A 8 11.49 -41.57 25.37
N PRO A 9 10.21 -41.84 25.06
CA PRO A 9 9.38 -40.89 24.33
C PRO A 9 9.13 -39.63 25.17
N PRO A 10 9.08 -38.44 24.55
CA PRO A 10 8.82 -37.20 25.28
C PRO A 10 7.41 -37.20 25.87
N VAL A 11 7.32 -36.83 27.15
CA VAL A 11 6.06 -36.72 27.89
C VAL A 11 5.25 -35.53 27.34
N PRO A 12 3.99 -35.72 26.91
CA PRO A 12 3.14 -34.60 26.46
C PRO A 12 2.82 -33.67 27.63
N GLY A 13 3.20 -32.39 27.53
CA GLY A 13 2.80 -31.35 28.50
C GLY A 13 3.93 -30.76 29.35
N VAL A 14 5.16 -31.26 29.24
CA VAL A 14 6.32 -30.59 29.84
C VAL A 14 6.92 -29.64 28.82
N ILE A 15 6.74 -28.33 29.04
CA ILE A 15 7.50 -27.30 28.32
C ILE A 15 8.98 -27.57 28.70
N PRO A 16 9.88 -27.84 27.74
CA PRO A 16 11.29 -28.01 28.07
C PRO A 16 11.74 -26.73 28.77
N GLN A 17 12.17 -26.86 30.03
CA GLN A 17 12.83 -25.78 30.76
C GLN A 17 14.03 -25.37 29.91
N GLY A 18 13.88 -24.26 29.20
CA GLY A 18 14.85 -23.80 28.21
C GLY A 18 16.21 -23.66 28.85
N VAL A 19 17.24 -23.98 28.08
CA VAL A 19 18.64 -23.67 28.40
C VAL A 19 18.73 -22.24 28.94
N PRO A 20 19.24 -22.01 30.17
CA PRO A 20 19.37 -20.67 30.72
C PRO A 20 20.26 -19.83 29.80
N GLY A 21 19.67 -18.78 29.23
CA GLY A 21 20.32 -17.90 28.24
C GLY A 21 19.86 -18.07 26.79
N ALA A 22 19.01 -19.04 26.46
CA ALA A 22 18.42 -19.11 25.12
C ALA A 22 17.33 -18.04 24.94
N PRO A 23 17.31 -17.32 23.80
CA PRO A 23 16.28 -16.32 23.53
C PRO A 23 14.89 -16.99 23.50
N PRO A 24 13.85 -16.34 24.04
CA PRO A 24 12.51 -16.90 24.04
C PRO A 24 12.07 -17.19 22.60
N PRO A 25 11.41 -18.34 22.35
CA PRO A 25 10.95 -18.66 21.02
C PRO A 25 9.93 -17.60 20.56
N PRO A 26 9.95 -17.25 19.27
CA PRO A 26 8.99 -16.30 18.76
C PRO A 26 7.59 -16.91 18.79
N VAL A 27 6.60 -16.07 19.07
CA VAL A 27 5.18 -16.47 19.16
C VAL A 27 4.37 -15.70 18.13
N ALA A 28 3.17 -16.19 17.83
CA ALA A 28 2.24 -15.48 16.98
C ALA A 28 0.96 -15.15 17.76
N LEU A 29 0.36 -13.99 17.50
CA LEU A 29 -0.87 -13.56 18.13
C LEU A 29 -1.98 -13.49 17.08
N ILE A 30 -3.18 -13.91 17.48
CA ILE A 30 -4.41 -13.56 16.76
C ILE A 30 -4.95 -12.30 17.43
N VAL A 31 -4.88 -11.20 16.69
CA VAL A 31 -5.33 -9.88 17.13
C VAL A 31 -6.64 -9.57 16.44
N ARG A 32 -7.66 -9.24 17.24
CA ARG A 32 -8.98 -8.82 16.76
C ARG A 32 -9.10 -7.30 16.79
N PHE A 33 -9.58 -6.76 15.68
CA PHE A 33 -9.95 -5.36 15.52
C PHE A 33 -11.48 -5.21 15.47
N LYS A 34 -11.93 -3.99 15.19
CA LYS A 34 -13.36 -3.72 14.99
C LYS A 34 -13.93 -4.61 13.88
N ARG A 35 -15.23 -4.88 13.95
CA ARG A 35 -15.98 -5.75 13.03
C ARG A 35 -15.47 -7.20 12.92
N LYS A 36 -14.89 -7.74 14.01
CA LYS A 36 -14.36 -9.12 14.06
C LYS A 36 -13.26 -9.40 13.03
N ARG A 37 -12.60 -8.36 12.51
CA ARG A 37 -11.39 -8.52 11.69
C ARG A 37 -10.31 -9.15 12.56
N GLU A 38 -9.84 -10.33 12.20
CA GLU A 38 -8.76 -11.02 12.88
C GLU A 38 -7.56 -11.13 11.96
N GLU A 39 -6.39 -10.75 12.47
CA GLU A 39 -5.13 -10.83 11.74
C GLU A 39 -4.03 -11.40 12.64
N ARG A 40 -3.04 -12.04 12.01
CA ARG A 40 -1.93 -12.68 12.71
C ARG A 40 -0.73 -11.74 12.76
N PHE A 41 -0.14 -11.62 13.95
CA PHE A 41 1.06 -10.82 14.18
C PHE A 41 2.16 -11.65 14.83
N SER A 42 3.41 -11.39 14.45
CA SER A 42 4.58 -12.01 15.05
C SER A 42 5.05 -11.22 16.26
N VAL A 43 5.53 -11.92 17.29
CA VAL A 43 6.10 -11.34 18.50
C VAL A 43 7.42 -12.03 18.79
N MET A 44 8.44 -11.24 19.08
CA MET A 44 9.80 -11.72 19.31
C MET A 44 10.39 -11.12 20.59
N GLY A 45 11.42 -11.77 21.11
CA GLY A 45 12.24 -11.23 22.19
C GLY A 45 11.47 -10.98 23.49
N PRO A 46 11.78 -9.91 24.24
CA PRO A 46 11.15 -9.61 25.53
C PRO A 46 9.63 -9.45 25.46
N LEU A 47 9.10 -8.92 24.35
CA LEU A 47 7.66 -8.73 24.17
C LEU A 47 6.91 -10.07 24.11
N ALA A 48 7.56 -11.14 23.61
CA ALA A 48 6.95 -12.47 23.59
C ALA A 48 6.74 -12.99 25.02
N LEU A 49 7.71 -12.77 25.91
CA LEU A 49 7.61 -13.13 27.32
C LEU A 49 6.53 -12.32 28.03
N GLU A 50 6.47 -11.02 27.80
CA GLU A 50 5.43 -10.15 28.35
C GLU A 50 4.03 -10.63 27.91
N CYS A 51 3.84 -10.88 26.61
CA CYS A 51 2.57 -11.39 26.08
C CYS A 51 2.15 -12.73 26.69
N LEU A 52 3.11 -13.61 26.99
CA LEU A 52 2.86 -14.92 27.62
C LEU A 52 2.44 -14.81 29.09
N GLN A 53 2.76 -13.70 29.77
CA GLN A 53 2.38 -13.47 31.18
C GLN A 53 0.92 -13.02 31.35
N HIS A 54 0.26 -12.59 30.27
CA HIS A 54 -1.14 -12.18 30.33
C HIS A 54 -2.08 -13.39 30.38
N SER A 55 -2.92 -13.46 31.42
CA SER A 55 -3.91 -14.52 31.64
C SER A 55 -5.29 -14.23 31.01
N GLY A 56 -5.47 -13.07 30.37
CA GLY A 56 -6.74 -12.62 29.79
C GLY A 56 -6.55 -11.75 28.54
N PRO A 57 -7.64 -11.24 27.94
CA PRO A 57 -7.54 -10.37 26.76
C PRO A 57 -6.85 -9.06 27.11
N PHE A 58 -5.88 -8.66 26.30
CA PHE A 58 -5.13 -7.41 26.44
C PHE A 58 -4.99 -6.70 25.10
N GLY A 59 -4.81 -5.38 25.13
CA GLY A 59 -4.54 -4.59 23.93
C GLY A 59 -3.08 -4.74 23.51
N ILE A 60 -2.81 -4.77 22.22
CA ILE A 60 -1.46 -4.79 21.67
C ILE A 60 -1.35 -3.86 20.47
N TRP A 61 -0.25 -3.11 20.42
CA TRP A 61 0.14 -2.30 19.28
C TRP A 61 0.76 -3.18 18.21
N VAL A 62 0.43 -2.92 16.96
CA VAL A 62 0.89 -3.70 15.81
C VAL A 62 1.26 -2.81 14.65
N GLN A 63 2.19 -3.29 13.81
CA GLN A 63 2.51 -2.61 12.57
C GLN A 63 1.44 -2.86 11.51
N CYS A 64 0.98 -1.79 10.87
CA CYS A 64 0.03 -1.78 9.78
C CYS A 64 0.62 -1.09 8.55
N VAL A 65 -0.03 -1.24 7.40
CA VAL A 65 0.35 -0.52 6.18
C VAL A 65 -0.83 0.37 5.76
N PRO A 66 -0.69 1.70 5.84
CA PRO A 66 0.38 2.45 6.51
C PRO A 66 0.23 2.44 8.04
N GLY A 67 1.33 2.63 8.76
CA GLY A 67 1.30 3.06 10.16
C GLY A 67 1.20 1.96 11.22
N GLU A 68 0.55 2.27 12.33
CA GLU A 68 0.43 1.40 13.51
C GLU A 68 -1.01 1.40 14.03
N ASP A 69 -1.45 0.30 14.62
CA ASP A 69 -2.82 0.17 15.14
C ASP A 69 -2.83 -0.58 16.47
N ILE A 70 -3.92 -0.46 17.23
CA ILE A 70 -4.15 -1.27 18.43
C ILE A 70 -5.28 -2.24 18.17
N GLY A 71 -5.05 -3.52 18.47
CA GLY A 71 -6.10 -4.53 18.52
C GLY A 71 -6.09 -5.31 19.83
N MET A 72 -7.14 -6.09 20.04
CA MET A 72 -7.28 -6.95 21.22
C MET A 72 -6.74 -8.34 20.91
N VAL A 73 -5.78 -8.80 21.71
CA VAL A 73 -5.26 -10.17 21.60
C VAL A 73 -6.36 -11.13 22.02
N GLN A 74 -6.80 -11.98 21.09
CA GLN A 74 -7.78 -13.03 21.34
C GLN A 74 -7.12 -14.35 21.71
N ARG A 75 -5.98 -14.65 21.08
CA ARG A 75 -5.28 -15.93 21.25
C ARG A 75 -3.79 -15.76 21.02
N LEU A 76 -3.02 -16.38 21.90
CA LEU A 76 -1.59 -16.61 21.70
C LEU A 76 -1.40 -17.98 21.05
N LEU A 77 -0.74 -17.99 19.90
CA LEU A 77 -0.28 -19.20 19.24
C LEU A 77 1.12 -19.49 19.79
N GLY A 78 1.34 -20.73 20.22
CA GLY A 78 2.60 -21.18 20.79
C GLY A 78 3.82 -21.00 19.86
N PRO A 79 5.00 -21.48 20.27
CA PRO A 79 6.26 -21.28 19.58
C PRO A 79 6.15 -21.50 18.06
N LYS A 80 6.65 -20.54 17.27
CA LYS A 80 6.71 -20.61 15.82
C LYS A 80 8.15 -20.70 15.33
N SER A 81 8.34 -21.25 14.13
CA SER A 81 9.66 -21.22 13.50
C SER A 81 10.00 -19.79 13.06
N ALA A 82 11.30 -19.50 12.93
CA ALA A 82 11.75 -18.20 12.41
C ALA A 82 11.22 -17.91 10.99
N GLY A 83 11.00 -18.95 10.17
CA GLY A 83 10.42 -18.80 8.83
C GLY A 83 8.94 -18.40 8.87
N ASP A 84 8.16 -18.99 9.78
CA ASP A 84 6.71 -18.71 9.87
C ASP A 84 6.42 -17.26 10.23
N ILE A 85 7.23 -16.67 11.10
CA ILE A 85 7.00 -15.32 11.63
C ILE A 85 7.43 -14.22 10.65
N MET A 86 8.36 -14.49 9.73
CA MET A 86 8.83 -13.49 8.75
C MET A 86 7.75 -13.06 7.77
N ALA A 87 6.74 -13.91 7.54
CA ALA A 87 5.59 -13.60 6.70
C ALA A 87 4.49 -12.82 7.44
N MET A 88 4.60 -12.61 8.75
CA MET A 88 3.61 -11.92 9.57
C MET A 88 4.09 -10.51 9.91
N LYS A 89 3.13 -9.59 10.05
CA LYS A 89 3.42 -8.23 10.54
C LYS A 89 3.84 -8.29 12.02
N PRO A 90 4.79 -7.47 12.48
CA PRO A 90 5.21 -7.50 13.87
C PRO A 90 4.21 -6.82 14.80
N ALA A 91 4.08 -7.36 16.01
CA ALA A 91 3.58 -6.62 17.15
C ALA A 91 4.70 -5.72 17.72
N LEU A 92 4.31 -4.55 18.22
CA LEU A 92 5.22 -3.50 18.62
C LEU A 92 5.39 -3.42 20.14
N ARG A 93 4.27 -3.40 20.88
CA ARG A 93 4.25 -3.35 22.36
C ARG A 93 2.87 -3.68 22.92
N VAL A 94 2.80 -4.06 24.18
CA VAL A 94 1.53 -4.13 24.92
C VAL A 94 0.90 -2.72 25.05
N ALA A 95 -0.42 -2.64 24.94
CA ALA A 95 -1.16 -1.41 25.13
C ALA A 95 -1.20 -1.03 26.62
N THR A 96 -0.99 0.25 26.91
CA THR A 96 -1.03 0.76 28.28
C THR A 96 -2.48 0.96 28.75
N LYS A 97 -2.69 1.09 30.06
CA LYS A 97 -4.02 1.47 30.60
C LYS A 97 -4.55 2.77 29.99
N ARG A 98 -3.66 3.75 29.75
CA ARG A 98 -4.03 5.02 29.12
C ARG A 98 -4.55 4.84 27.69
N ASP A 99 -3.90 3.95 26.92
CA ASP A 99 -4.35 3.60 25.56
C ASP A 99 -5.80 3.07 25.63
N MET A 100 -6.09 2.19 26.60
CA MET A 100 -7.39 1.55 26.81
C MET A 100 -8.49 2.49 27.34
N GLU A 101 -8.20 3.27 28.38
CA GLU A 101 -9.21 4.05 29.12
C GLU A 101 -9.52 5.40 28.47
N ILE A 102 -8.57 5.98 27.73
CA ILE A 102 -8.73 7.31 27.12
C ILE A 102 -8.75 7.22 25.60
N GLY A 103 -7.83 6.43 25.03
CA GLY A 103 -7.68 6.34 23.58
C GLY A 103 -8.89 5.72 22.89
N PHE A 104 -9.37 4.56 23.38
CA PHE A 104 -10.51 3.87 22.76
C PHE A 104 -11.83 4.64 22.83
N PRO A 105 -12.27 5.18 23.99
CA PRO A 105 -13.54 5.92 24.05
C PRO A 105 -13.55 7.13 23.11
N LYS A 106 -12.46 7.92 23.11
CA LYS A 106 -12.31 9.07 22.23
C LYS A 106 -12.40 8.67 20.75
N LYS A 107 -11.74 7.56 20.40
CA LYS A 107 -11.78 7.01 19.05
C LYS A 107 -13.20 6.65 18.62
N VAL A 108 -13.97 5.99 19.48
CA VAL A 108 -15.36 5.58 19.19
C VAL A 108 -16.26 6.80 18.97
N GLU A 109 -16.11 7.84 19.79
CA GLU A 109 -16.83 9.11 19.62
C GLU A 109 -16.50 9.78 18.28
N GLU A 110 -15.20 9.87 17.93
CA GLU A 110 -14.75 10.41 16.65
C GLU A 110 -15.26 9.57 15.46
N GLU A 111 -15.32 8.24 15.57
CA GLU A 111 -15.90 7.35 14.57
C GLU A 111 -17.39 7.63 14.34
N TYR A 112 -18.16 7.86 15.41
CA TYR A 112 -19.58 8.19 15.32
C TYR A 112 -19.80 9.51 14.55
N ALA A 113 -19.03 10.56 14.87
CA ALA A 113 -19.09 11.84 14.16
C ALA A 113 -18.73 11.70 12.67
N VAL A 114 -17.77 10.83 12.32
CA VAL A 114 -17.43 10.51 10.93
C VAL A 114 -18.62 9.89 10.21
N ILE A 115 -19.31 8.94 10.84
CA ILE A 115 -20.46 8.25 10.23
C ILE A 115 -21.56 9.25 9.89
N GLU A 116 -21.92 10.13 10.82
CA GLU A 116 -22.95 11.17 10.60
C GLU A 116 -22.55 12.12 9.48
N THR A 117 -21.30 12.59 9.49
CA THR A 117 -20.77 13.47 8.45
C THR A 117 -20.81 12.80 7.08
N ALA A 118 -20.39 11.54 6.98
CA ALA A 118 -20.41 10.77 5.74
C ALA A 118 -21.84 10.56 5.23
N ARG A 119 -22.80 10.26 6.11
CA ARG A 119 -24.23 10.12 5.75
C ARG A 119 -24.80 11.42 5.19
N ASN A 120 -24.51 12.55 5.84
CA ASN A 120 -24.96 13.86 5.39
C ASN A 120 -24.39 14.21 4.00
N LEU A 121 -23.10 13.93 3.77
CA LEU A 121 -22.48 14.13 2.46
C LEU A 121 -23.08 13.21 1.38
N CYS A 122 -23.37 11.96 1.71
CA CYS A 122 -24.03 11.04 0.78
C CYS A 122 -25.42 11.56 0.36
N ALA A 123 -26.20 12.06 1.31
CA ALA A 123 -27.52 12.65 1.05
C ALA A 123 -27.43 13.90 0.17
N GLN A 124 -26.50 14.82 0.48
CA GLN A 124 -26.29 16.04 -0.31
C GLN A 124 -25.85 15.76 -1.75
N MET A 125 -25.13 14.67 -1.97
CA MET A 125 -24.57 14.30 -3.28
C MET A 125 -25.43 13.26 -4.01
N ASN A 126 -26.58 12.89 -3.44
CA ASN A 126 -27.49 11.86 -3.94
C ASN A 126 -26.79 10.53 -4.27
N LEU A 127 -25.87 10.11 -3.41
CA LEU A 127 -25.13 8.85 -3.57
C LEU A 127 -25.96 7.70 -3.00
N ALA A 128 -26.15 6.64 -3.80
CA ALA A 128 -26.81 5.39 -3.37
C ALA A 128 -25.89 4.52 -2.48
N LEU A 129 -25.33 5.13 -1.42
CA LEU A 129 -24.43 4.52 -0.45
C LEU A 129 -25.03 4.62 0.94
N ARG A 130 -25.16 3.47 1.60
CA ARG A 130 -25.51 3.39 3.02
C ARG A 130 -24.23 3.23 3.83
N ILE A 131 -23.95 4.20 4.70
CA ILE A 131 -22.80 4.12 5.62
C ILE A 131 -23.18 3.31 6.84
N ASP A 132 -22.53 2.16 7.02
CA ASP A 132 -22.79 1.24 8.11
C ASP A 132 -21.95 1.56 9.34
N ASP A 133 -20.66 1.88 9.16
CA ASP A 133 -19.70 2.08 10.25
C ASP A 133 -18.46 2.85 9.77
N ALA A 134 -17.64 3.32 10.70
CA ALA A 134 -16.33 3.90 10.45
C ALA A 134 -15.31 3.37 11.46
N GLU A 135 -14.06 3.24 11.05
CA GLU A 135 -12.97 2.79 11.90
C GLU A 135 -11.75 3.69 11.71
N TRP A 136 -11.36 4.37 12.78
CA TRP A 136 -10.07 5.03 12.84
C TRP A 136 -8.98 3.98 13.02
N GLN A 137 -7.85 4.16 12.37
CA GLN A 137 -6.61 3.54 12.85
C GLN A 137 -6.11 4.30 14.07
N PHE A 138 -5.51 3.62 15.05
CA PHE A 138 -5.13 4.27 16.30
C PHE A 138 -4.11 5.41 16.11
N ASP A 139 -3.21 5.29 15.13
CA ASP A 139 -2.26 6.36 14.76
C ASP A 139 -2.86 7.47 13.88
N ARG A 140 -4.17 7.42 13.59
CA ARG A 140 -4.94 8.35 12.75
C ARG A 140 -4.47 8.47 11.30
N LYS A 141 -3.56 7.63 10.83
CA LYS A 141 -3.07 7.69 9.44
C LYS A 141 -4.04 7.12 8.42
N ARG A 142 -5.02 6.33 8.88
CA ARG A 142 -6.08 5.76 8.04
C ARG A 142 -7.44 5.87 8.71
N LEU A 143 -8.44 6.22 7.92
CA LEU A 143 -9.85 6.18 8.28
C LEU A 143 -10.57 5.24 7.30
N THR A 144 -11.17 4.18 7.83
CA THR A 144 -11.93 3.22 7.03
C THR A 144 -13.41 3.50 7.14
N ILE A 145 -14.11 3.66 6.02
CA ILE A 145 -15.56 3.80 5.95
C ILE A 145 -16.14 2.48 5.44
N PHE A 146 -17.02 1.89 6.23
CA PHE A 146 -17.77 0.70 5.88
C PHE A 146 -19.13 1.07 5.30
N TYR A 147 -19.44 0.51 4.14
CA TYR A 147 -20.66 0.87 3.42
C TYR A 147 -21.30 -0.32 2.71
N HIS A 148 -22.59 -0.14 2.41
CA HIS A 148 -23.38 -1.00 1.56
C HIS A 148 -23.92 -0.19 0.37
N CYS A 149 -23.92 -0.78 -0.83
CA CYS A 149 -24.60 -0.22 -2.00
C CYS A 149 -25.12 -1.32 -2.92
N GLU A 150 -26.19 -0.99 -3.63
CA GLU A 150 -26.68 -1.81 -4.72
C GLU A 150 -26.01 -1.35 -6.02
N GLY A 151 -25.29 -2.27 -6.68
CA GLY A 151 -24.56 -1.97 -7.90
C GLY A 151 -23.32 -1.08 -7.69
N ARG A 152 -23.02 -0.27 -8.71
CA ARG A 152 -21.81 0.56 -8.78
C ARG A 152 -22.13 2.01 -8.45
N VAL A 153 -21.43 2.57 -7.47
CA VAL A 153 -21.52 3.97 -7.08
C VAL A 153 -20.16 4.65 -7.25
N ASP A 154 -20.14 5.84 -7.86
CA ASP A 154 -18.95 6.69 -7.90
C ASP A 154 -18.90 7.57 -6.66
N PHE A 155 -17.99 7.26 -5.74
CA PHE A 155 -17.79 7.96 -4.47
C PHE A 155 -16.53 8.84 -4.45
N ARG A 156 -15.92 9.12 -5.60
CA ARG A 156 -14.66 9.88 -5.65
C ARG A 156 -14.77 11.25 -4.98
N ASP A 157 -15.87 11.95 -5.19
CA ASP A 157 -16.05 13.28 -4.60
C ASP A 157 -16.39 13.22 -3.11
N LEU A 158 -17.04 12.15 -2.65
CA LEU A 158 -17.22 11.87 -1.22
C LEU A 158 -15.86 11.69 -0.54
N VAL A 159 -14.98 10.86 -1.14
CA VAL A 159 -13.62 10.64 -0.64
C VAL A 159 -12.82 11.93 -0.61
N LYS A 160 -12.91 12.78 -1.63
CA LYS A 160 -12.24 14.09 -1.63
C LYS A 160 -12.72 14.99 -0.49
N LYS A 161 -14.03 15.09 -0.27
CA LYS A 161 -14.60 15.93 0.80
C LYS A 161 -14.20 15.42 2.18
N LEU A 162 -14.43 14.13 2.44
CA LEU A 162 -14.03 13.51 3.71
C LEU A 162 -12.51 13.61 3.93
N GLY A 163 -11.71 13.43 2.88
CA GLY A 163 -10.25 13.54 2.95
C GLY A 163 -9.79 14.95 3.29
N ALA A 164 -10.46 15.97 2.75
CA ALA A 164 -10.21 17.37 3.09
C ALA A 164 -10.62 17.70 4.54
N THR A 165 -11.74 17.14 5.02
CA THR A 165 -12.22 17.34 6.39
C THR A 165 -11.29 16.69 7.43
N TYR A 166 -10.94 15.42 7.23
CA TYR A 166 -10.25 14.60 8.22
C TYR A 166 -8.73 14.53 8.02
N LYS A 167 -8.20 15.02 6.89
CA LYS A 167 -6.77 15.10 6.58
C LYS A 167 -6.03 13.77 6.80
N THR A 168 -6.65 12.68 6.38
CA THR A 168 -6.17 11.30 6.59
C THR A 168 -6.35 10.46 5.32
N PHE A 169 -5.70 9.32 5.24
CA PHE A 169 -5.90 8.37 4.15
C PHE A 169 -7.24 7.65 4.31
N LEU A 170 -8.17 7.87 3.37
CA LEU A 170 -9.47 7.22 3.39
C LEU A 170 -9.42 5.86 2.70
N TRP A 171 -9.95 4.87 3.40
CA TRP A 171 -10.20 3.54 2.88
C TRP A 171 -11.70 3.28 2.79
N MET A 172 -12.19 2.87 1.62
CA MET A 172 -13.59 2.55 1.41
C MET A 172 -13.72 1.03 1.37
N GLN A 173 -14.44 0.43 2.33
CA GLN A 173 -14.62 -1.02 2.41
C GLN A 173 -16.10 -1.40 2.35
N ARG A 174 -16.44 -2.31 1.42
CA ARG A 174 -17.80 -2.81 1.29
C ARG A 174 -18.11 -3.83 2.40
N SER A 175 -19.27 -3.67 3.04
CA SER A 175 -19.69 -4.47 4.19
C SER A 175 -20.07 -5.92 3.85
N ASP A 176 -20.43 -6.20 2.59
CA ASP A 176 -20.91 -7.51 2.13
C ASP A 176 -19.80 -8.52 1.78
N GLY A 177 -18.53 -8.16 2.05
CA GLY A 177 -17.38 -9.02 1.82
C GLY A 177 -17.04 -9.25 0.33
N THR A 178 -17.81 -8.67 -0.58
CA THR A 178 -17.46 -8.67 -2.00
C THR A 178 -16.53 -7.48 -2.24
N GLY A 179 -15.35 -7.77 -2.77
CA GLY A 179 -14.41 -6.72 -3.18
C GLY A 179 -15.06 -5.77 -4.21
N PRO A 180 -14.40 -4.64 -4.54
CA PRO A 180 -14.91 -3.73 -5.56
C PRO A 180 -15.24 -4.52 -6.84
N GLN A 181 -16.53 -4.56 -7.20
CA GLN A 181 -16.99 -5.32 -8.36
C GLN A 181 -16.21 -4.84 -9.60
N LYS A 182 -15.59 -5.79 -10.31
CA LYS A 182 -14.98 -5.53 -11.62
C LYS A 182 -16.04 -4.80 -12.48
N PRO A 183 -15.68 -3.76 -13.24
CA PRO A 183 -16.62 -3.13 -14.17
C PRO A 183 -17.29 -4.22 -15.01
N PRO A 184 -18.59 -4.09 -15.34
CA PRO A 184 -19.26 -5.04 -16.23
C PRO A 184 -18.39 -5.17 -17.48
N GLU A 185 -18.00 -6.39 -17.81
CA GLU A 185 -17.28 -6.67 -19.05
C GLU A 185 -18.15 -6.10 -20.18
N ARG A 186 -17.54 -5.27 -21.05
CA ARG A 186 -18.24 -4.83 -22.25
C ARG A 186 -18.79 -6.09 -22.92
N PRO A 187 -20.07 -6.11 -23.34
CA PRO A 187 -20.60 -7.28 -24.02
C PRO A 187 -19.64 -7.64 -25.14
N GLU A 188 -19.16 -8.88 -25.12
CA GLU A 188 -18.30 -9.42 -26.16
C GLU A 188 -19.08 -9.32 -27.46
N GLY A 189 -18.87 -8.22 -28.17
CA GLY A 189 -19.39 -8.06 -29.52
C GLY A 189 -18.85 -9.24 -30.31
N THR A 190 -19.79 -10.09 -30.75
CA THR A 190 -19.59 -11.19 -31.68
C THR A 190 -18.70 -10.71 -32.82
N ARG A 191 -17.38 -10.92 -32.70
CA ARG A 191 -16.50 -10.87 -33.85
C ARG A 191 -16.85 -12.13 -34.62
N ASN A 192 -17.63 -11.96 -35.69
CA ASN A 192 -17.71 -12.93 -36.76
C ASN A 192 -16.30 -13.08 -37.33
N VAL A 193 -15.51 -13.98 -36.76
CA VAL A 193 -14.24 -14.42 -37.32
C VAL A 193 -14.60 -15.51 -38.33
N PRO A 194 -14.33 -15.32 -39.63
CA PRO A 194 -14.59 -16.35 -40.62
C PRO A 194 -13.77 -17.61 -40.28
N PRO A 195 -14.34 -18.81 -40.42
CA PRO A 195 -13.66 -20.05 -40.07
C PRO A 195 -12.54 -20.33 -41.08
N GLY A 196 -11.29 -20.22 -40.64
CA GLY A 196 -10.14 -20.45 -41.52
C GLY A 196 -8.75 -20.55 -40.88
N MET A 197 -8.55 -20.17 -39.61
CA MET A 197 -7.21 -20.27 -39.00
C MET A 197 -7.23 -21.10 -37.72
N ARG A 198 -6.98 -22.39 -37.90
CA ARG A 198 -6.62 -23.35 -36.87
C ARG A 198 -5.12 -23.22 -36.57
N GLY A 199 -4.76 -23.12 -35.30
CA GLY A 199 -3.39 -23.22 -34.77
C GLY A 199 -3.20 -22.23 -33.61
N GLY A 200 -2.88 -22.60 -32.37
CA GLY A 200 -2.02 -23.68 -31.93
C GLY A 200 -0.66 -23.08 -31.54
N GLY A 201 -0.33 -23.08 -30.24
CA GLY A 201 1.04 -22.92 -29.75
C GLY A 201 1.39 -21.56 -29.14
N GLY A 202 1.83 -21.58 -27.88
CA GLY A 202 2.41 -20.44 -27.17
C GLY A 202 3.83 -20.09 -27.62
N GLY A 203 4.38 -19.04 -27.01
CA GLY A 203 5.80 -18.69 -27.14
C GLY A 203 6.05 -17.19 -27.17
N ARG A 204 6.77 -16.71 -26.16
CA ARG A 204 7.36 -15.36 -26.10
C ARG A 204 8.39 -15.21 -27.23
N GLY A 205 8.39 -14.08 -27.94
CA GLY A 205 9.46 -13.71 -28.86
C GLY A 205 9.14 -12.43 -29.63
N GLY A 206 9.92 -11.37 -29.41
CA GLY A 206 9.81 -10.12 -30.15
C GLY A 206 10.09 -10.32 -31.63
N GLY A 207 9.32 -9.65 -32.50
CA GLY A 207 9.56 -9.68 -33.95
C GLY A 207 8.36 -9.41 -34.87
N GLY A 208 7.24 -8.87 -34.39
CA GLY A 208 6.02 -8.74 -35.21
C GLY A 208 5.64 -7.32 -35.67
N ALA A 209 6.26 -6.26 -35.14
CA ALA A 209 5.89 -4.90 -35.55
C ALA A 209 6.65 -4.53 -36.85
N PRO A 210 5.94 -4.11 -37.92
CA PRO A 210 6.61 -3.53 -39.08
C PRO A 210 7.37 -2.26 -38.66
N CYS A 211 8.50 -2.00 -39.28
CA CYS A 211 9.29 -0.80 -39.04
C CYS A 211 8.43 0.44 -39.23
N TYR A 212 8.31 1.31 -38.22
CA TYR A 212 7.49 2.54 -38.33
C TYR A 212 8.07 3.58 -39.31
N ASN A 213 9.25 3.32 -39.89
CA ASN A 213 9.83 4.18 -40.92
C ASN A 213 9.48 3.70 -42.35
N CYS A 214 9.72 2.42 -42.67
CA CYS A 214 9.55 1.88 -44.03
C CYS A 214 8.44 0.82 -44.16
N GLY A 215 7.82 0.37 -43.07
CA GLY A 215 6.77 -0.65 -43.06
C GLY A 215 7.24 -2.09 -43.25
N GLN A 216 8.53 -2.34 -43.47
CA GLN A 216 9.06 -3.70 -43.63
C GLN A 216 9.26 -4.40 -42.28
N MET A 217 9.07 -5.71 -42.25
CA MET A 217 9.24 -6.54 -41.06
C MET A 217 10.71 -6.97 -40.88
N GLY A 218 11.10 -7.27 -39.64
CA GLY A 218 12.45 -7.78 -39.31
C GLY A 218 13.41 -6.76 -38.71
N HIS A 219 13.04 -5.48 -38.61
CA HIS A 219 13.82 -4.45 -37.90
C HIS A 219 12.91 -3.37 -37.31
N MET A 220 13.39 -2.63 -36.30
CA MET A 220 12.67 -1.48 -35.70
C MET A 220 13.14 -0.16 -36.33
N SER A 221 12.41 0.93 -36.17
CA SER A 221 12.73 2.25 -36.75
C SER A 221 14.10 2.83 -36.39
N LYS A 222 14.78 2.26 -35.39
CA LYS A 222 16.14 2.64 -35.00
C LYS A 222 17.22 1.96 -35.83
N GLU A 223 16.89 0.83 -36.47
CA GLU A 223 17.79 -0.04 -37.23
C GLU A 223 17.39 -0.11 -38.71
N CYS A 224 16.64 0.88 -39.19
CA CYS A 224 16.14 0.90 -40.56
C CYS A 224 17.25 1.32 -41.54
N PRO A 225 17.51 0.53 -42.61
CA PRO A 225 18.49 0.88 -43.64
C PRO A 225 17.98 1.99 -44.60
N HIS A 226 16.72 2.41 -44.49
CA HIS A 226 16.14 3.48 -45.31
C HIS A 226 16.16 4.82 -44.57
N PRO A 227 16.38 5.95 -45.29
CA PRO A 227 16.33 7.27 -44.68
C PRO A 227 14.94 7.54 -44.06
N PRO A 228 14.84 8.43 -43.05
CA PRO A 228 13.57 8.76 -42.41
C PRO A 228 12.56 9.34 -43.41
N THR A 229 11.35 8.80 -43.45
CA THR A 229 10.26 9.36 -44.27
C THR A 229 9.77 10.70 -43.72
N GLN A 230 9.18 11.55 -44.57
CA GLN A 230 8.67 12.86 -44.18
C GLN A 230 7.65 12.77 -43.03
N GLN A 231 6.78 11.74 -43.06
CA GLN A 231 5.86 11.43 -41.96
C GLN A 231 6.58 11.08 -40.64
N THR A 232 7.69 10.35 -40.70
CA THR A 232 8.49 10.01 -39.52
C THR A 232 9.22 11.24 -38.96
N LEU A 233 9.68 12.14 -39.82
CA LEU A 233 10.30 13.41 -39.43
C LEU A 233 9.29 14.34 -38.75
N GLU A 234 8.10 14.50 -39.32
CA GLU A 234 7.02 15.30 -38.73
C GLU A 234 6.54 14.73 -37.38
N ALA A 235 6.44 13.40 -37.25
CA ALA A 235 6.08 12.74 -36.00
C ALA A 235 7.13 12.94 -34.90
N ARG A 236 8.42 13.00 -35.26
CA ARG A 236 9.51 13.33 -34.33
C ARG A 236 9.47 14.79 -33.89
N MET A 237 9.20 15.71 -34.82
CA MET A 237 9.05 17.14 -34.51
C MET A 237 7.87 17.41 -33.56
N LYS A 238 6.76 16.68 -33.68
CA LYS A 238 5.59 16.81 -32.78
C LYS A 238 5.77 16.20 -31.39
N LYS A 239 6.79 15.37 -31.14
CA LYS A 239 7.04 14.72 -29.83
C LYS A 239 8.25 15.28 -29.06
N GLY A 240 8.88 16.35 -29.53
CA GLY A 240 10.05 16.97 -28.89
C GLY A 240 9.72 18.06 -27.87
N GLY A 241 9.27 17.66 -26.67
CA GLY A 241 9.31 18.50 -25.48
C GLY A 241 10.19 17.85 -24.42
N GLY A 242 11.41 18.37 -24.22
CA GLY A 242 12.28 18.04 -23.10
C GLY A 242 13.47 17.13 -23.45
N GLY A 243 14.62 17.75 -23.74
CA GLY A 243 15.91 17.07 -23.87
C GLY A 243 16.95 18.02 -24.44
N GLY A 244 17.60 18.80 -23.57
CA GLY A 244 18.63 19.77 -23.94
C GLY A 244 19.82 19.11 -24.67
N PRO A 245 20.54 19.87 -25.52
CA PRO A 245 21.62 19.33 -26.33
C PRO A 245 22.88 19.01 -25.49
N PRO A 246 23.68 18.01 -25.89
CA PRO A 246 24.97 17.75 -25.28
C PRO A 246 25.99 18.83 -25.71
N MET A 247 26.60 19.51 -24.75
CA MET A 247 27.75 20.38 -25.00
C MET A 247 29.04 19.56 -25.04
N GLY A 248 29.73 19.59 -26.17
CA GLY A 248 31.09 19.11 -26.33
C GLY A 248 31.88 19.98 -27.31
N GLY A 249 32.89 20.69 -26.77
CA GLY A 249 34.21 20.88 -27.40
C GLY A 249 34.44 21.99 -28.44
N MET A 250 34.91 23.17 -27.96
CA MET A 250 36.08 23.98 -28.42
C MET A 250 36.07 24.60 -29.86
N PRO A 251 36.86 25.68 -30.19
CA PRO A 251 38.05 26.24 -29.52
C PRO A 251 38.18 27.79 -29.40
N MET A 252 39.15 28.16 -28.54
CA MET A 252 40.05 29.33 -28.42
C MET A 252 39.94 30.57 -29.35
N GLY A 253 39.91 31.76 -28.72
CA GLY A 253 40.31 33.06 -29.30
C GLY A 253 39.85 34.26 -28.44
N GLY A 254 40.78 34.96 -27.75
CA GLY A 254 40.53 36.06 -26.79
C GLY A 254 40.14 37.43 -27.40
N PRO A 255 40.46 38.61 -26.81
CA PRO A 255 40.95 39.00 -25.46
C PRO A 255 39.96 40.02 -24.76
N PRO A 256 40.32 40.69 -23.63
CA PRO A 256 39.36 41.11 -22.58
C PRO A 256 39.15 42.65 -22.37
N MET A 257 38.31 42.97 -21.38
CA MET A 257 38.29 44.18 -20.49
C MET A 257 37.14 45.20 -20.66
N GLY A 258 36.58 45.58 -19.50
CA GLY A 258 35.74 46.76 -19.25
C GLY A 258 34.29 46.37 -18.94
N GLY A 259 33.66 46.69 -17.81
CA GLY A 259 33.97 47.54 -16.67
C GLY A 259 32.62 47.86 -16.03
N MET A 260 32.40 47.49 -14.76
CA MET A 260 31.18 47.84 -14.03
C MET A 260 31.57 48.42 -12.66
N PRO A 261 31.22 49.68 -12.36
CA PRO A 261 31.30 50.23 -11.01
C PRO A 261 30.06 49.86 -10.18
N PRO A 262 30.18 49.77 -8.85
CA PRO A 262 29.04 49.67 -7.95
C PRO A 262 28.58 51.06 -7.47
N GLY A 263 27.30 51.34 -7.60
CA GLY A 263 26.57 52.41 -6.91
C GLY A 263 25.10 52.02 -6.91
N GLY A 264 24.30 52.18 -5.87
CA GLY A 264 24.40 52.98 -4.66
C GLY A 264 22.97 53.42 -4.32
N GLY A 265 22.66 53.55 -3.02
CA GLY A 265 21.44 54.21 -2.52
C GLY A 265 20.32 53.25 -2.10
N SER A 266 20.12 52.99 -0.81
CA SER A 266 19.43 53.81 0.21
C SER A 266 17.89 53.66 0.12
N ASN A 267 17.28 52.83 0.98
CA ASN A 267 16.89 53.11 2.38
C ASN A 267 15.63 53.97 2.48
N ILE A 268 14.45 53.40 2.78
CA ILE A 268 13.39 54.20 3.38
C ILE A 268 12.42 53.42 4.30
N TYR A 269 12.27 53.99 5.51
CA TYR A 269 11.19 53.93 6.51
C TYR A 269 11.13 52.82 7.58
N GLY A 270 11.66 53.14 8.77
CA GLY A 270 10.86 53.34 9.98
C GLY A 270 10.93 54.84 10.39
N PRO A 271 10.39 55.32 11.53
CA PRO A 271 9.78 54.61 12.67
C PRO A 271 8.43 55.21 13.14
N ALA A 272 7.74 54.49 14.05
CA ALA A 272 7.07 55.01 15.24
C ALA A 272 6.75 53.84 16.19
#